data_AF-A0A0C2HXN8-F1
#
_entry.id   AF-A0A0C2HXN8-F1
#
_cell.length_a   1.000
_cell.length_b   1.000
_cell.length_c   1.000
_cell.angle_alpha   90.00
_cell.angle_beta   90.00
_cell.angle_gamma   90.00
#
_symmetry.space_group_name_H-M   'P 1'
#
loop_
_entity.id
_entity.type
_entity.pdbx_description
1 polymer ?
#
loop_
_entity_poly.entity_id
_entity_poly.type
_entity_poly.pdbx_seq_one_letter_code
_entity_poly.pdbx_strand_id
1 'polypeptide(L)'
;MTVYPSRSQRFLDLLQQRVLVGDGAMGTLLYQRGVALDANFEHLNLVRPQLVLEVHQDYAAAGAEVLETNTFGANRLRLGAIGLAHKVAAINTAGARLARQVAGEERFVAGSVGPLPPARGEEQDLSETQKGEILREQMSALAEGGVDLFILETFSSLADLQLALGIAADLGLPASAQLAFLEGGRTRDGVAAEAAVRALEQADAALIGANCGAGPRDLLTVLRQIAPLTQRPLAAYANSGFPQYRDGRFIYLATPEYFAAMGREMALAGATLIGGCCGTTPDHIRALAQSLNQLTPAARPSAPARPHATQPSISPKPAAPHFLADWGRRPIITVELDPPRGLNCDKVLGAAEKLRAAGVDAISLAENPLARIRMGNLALACRMQEQTGVPVIAHVTCRDRNLIGLHSEMMGAHLLGIRNLLAVTGDPVSLGGEAGASSVFDLNSIGLLELLTALNEGINLFGTELEGRSEFLLGAAFNPNVRHMDGQIRRLEKKIAAGARFVQTQPVYSHEILDKMLTLTDPLEIPVLVGILPLVSERNAEFLHNEVPGISLPDEVRKRMRGLRGEEGIREGLAISGELVAAGRGRVGGWYLMPPFGKVDLALALMKEIRRNAEH
;
A
#
# COMPACT_ATOMS: atom_id res chain seq x y z
N MET A 1 8.65 31.10 -19.96
CA MET A 1 8.32 31.56 -18.59
C MET A 1 6.82 31.73 -18.53
N THR A 2 6.15 30.97 -17.69
CA THR A 2 4.72 31.10 -17.42
C THR A 2 4.45 32.48 -16.81
N VAL A 3 3.49 33.23 -17.36
CA VAL A 3 3.11 34.54 -16.84
C VAL A 3 1.94 34.32 -15.88
N TYR A 4 2.18 34.49 -14.58
CA TYR A 4 1.15 34.36 -13.57
C TYR A 4 0.34 35.64 -13.40
N PRO A 5 -0.90 35.56 -12.87
CA PRO A 5 -1.66 36.72 -12.42
C PRO A 5 -0.85 37.57 -11.43
N SER A 6 -1.16 38.88 -11.35
CA SER A 6 -0.38 39.83 -10.54
C SER A 6 -0.27 39.44 -9.06
N ARG A 7 -1.35 38.92 -8.45
CA ARG A 7 -1.32 38.45 -7.05
C ARG A 7 -0.47 37.19 -6.88
N SER A 8 -0.58 36.24 -7.80
CA SER A 8 0.23 35.03 -7.83
C SER A 8 1.72 35.37 -7.99
N GLN A 9 2.06 36.34 -8.85
CA GLN A 9 3.44 36.80 -8.99
C GLN A 9 3.95 37.49 -7.72
N ARG A 10 3.14 38.39 -7.12
CA ARG A 10 3.46 39.04 -5.84
C ARG A 10 3.73 38.01 -4.73
N PHE A 11 2.95 36.93 -4.68
CA PHE A 11 3.15 35.84 -3.72
C PHE A 11 4.54 35.20 -3.91
N LEU A 12 4.90 34.82 -5.13
CA LEU A 12 6.19 34.21 -5.43
C LEU A 12 7.36 35.15 -5.13
N ASP A 13 7.22 36.44 -5.43
CA ASP A 13 8.25 37.45 -5.16
C ASP A 13 8.47 37.63 -3.64
N LEU A 14 7.40 37.58 -2.84
CA LEU A 14 7.50 37.70 -1.38
C LEU A 14 8.18 36.50 -0.72
N LEU A 15 7.98 35.29 -1.22
CA LEU A 15 8.66 34.08 -0.73
C LEU A 15 10.18 34.15 -0.88
N GLN A 16 10.68 34.94 -1.83
CA GLN A 16 12.12 35.16 -2.00
C GLN A 16 12.69 36.15 -0.98
N GLN A 17 11.85 36.99 -0.38
CA GLN A 17 12.26 38.10 0.48
C GLN A 17 12.12 37.77 1.96
N ARG A 18 11.09 37.01 2.33
CA ARG A 18 10.74 36.67 3.72
C ARG A 18 10.00 35.36 3.83
N VAL A 19 9.94 34.81 5.04
CA VAL A 19 9.07 33.68 5.35
C VAL A 19 7.62 34.16 5.48
N LEU A 20 6.70 33.49 4.79
CA LEU A 20 5.26 33.73 4.87
C LEU A 20 4.59 32.72 5.82
N VAL A 21 3.58 33.19 6.54
CA VAL A 21 2.82 32.39 7.50
C VAL A 21 1.52 31.89 6.85
N GLY A 22 1.36 30.57 6.75
CA GLY A 22 0.09 29.93 6.41
C GLY A 22 -0.85 29.83 7.60
N ASP A 23 -2.12 29.56 7.35
CA ASP A 23 -3.11 29.27 8.40
C ASP A 23 -2.92 27.86 9.00
N GLY A 24 -3.84 27.50 9.89
CA GLY A 24 -3.88 26.20 10.57
C GLY A 24 -5.02 25.33 10.07
N ALA A 25 -5.31 24.24 10.78
CA ALA A 25 -6.33 23.30 10.35
C ALA A 25 -7.75 23.90 10.31
N MET A 26 -8.39 23.74 9.15
CA MET A 26 -9.81 24.03 8.96
C MET A 26 -10.69 22.98 9.67
N GLY A 27 -10.50 21.70 9.37
CA GLY A 27 -11.39 20.63 9.86
C GLY A 27 -11.40 20.47 11.38
N THR A 28 -10.24 20.49 12.04
CA THR A 28 -10.19 20.34 13.51
C THR A 28 -10.78 21.56 14.23
N LEU A 29 -10.65 22.76 13.66
CA LEU A 29 -11.24 23.96 14.26
C LEU A 29 -12.77 24.01 14.07
N LEU A 30 -13.27 23.61 12.90
CA LEU A 30 -14.72 23.46 12.67
C LEU A 30 -15.33 22.43 13.63
N TYR A 31 -14.64 21.31 13.86
CA TYR A 31 -15.05 20.33 14.86
C TYR A 31 -15.08 20.92 16.28
N GLN A 32 -14.05 21.65 16.70
CA GLN A 32 -14.02 22.35 18.00
C GLN A 32 -15.17 23.35 18.18
N ARG A 33 -15.66 23.92 17.08
CA ARG A 33 -16.84 24.81 17.05
C ARG A 33 -18.18 24.08 16.95
N GLY A 34 -18.19 22.76 17.19
CA GLY A 34 -19.41 21.97 17.34
C GLY A 34 -19.98 21.39 16.05
N VAL A 35 -19.20 21.34 14.96
CA VAL A 35 -19.57 20.54 13.78
C VAL A 35 -19.29 19.06 14.08
N ALA A 36 -20.23 18.17 13.80
CA ALA A 36 -20.05 16.74 14.01
C ALA A 36 -19.04 16.13 13.01
N LEU A 37 -18.31 15.08 13.42
CA LEU A 37 -17.26 14.45 12.59
C LEU A 37 -17.81 13.70 11.37
N ASP A 38 -19.08 13.31 11.40
CA ASP A 38 -19.80 12.66 10.31
C ASP A 38 -20.37 13.67 9.29
N ALA A 39 -20.30 14.98 9.59
CA ALA A 39 -20.65 16.01 8.63
C ALA A 39 -19.57 16.16 7.56
N ASN A 40 -19.98 16.50 6.33
CA ASN A 40 -19.04 16.94 5.31
C ASN A 40 -18.68 18.42 5.53
N PHE A 41 -17.42 18.68 5.88
CA PHE A 41 -16.94 20.03 6.21
C PHE A 41 -16.94 20.97 5.00
N GLU A 42 -16.64 20.48 3.80
CA GLU A 42 -16.62 21.30 2.60
C GLU A 42 -18.03 21.81 2.25
N HIS A 43 -19.08 21.01 2.48
CA HIS A 43 -20.47 21.44 2.26
C HIS A 43 -20.87 22.64 3.13
N LEU A 44 -20.19 22.88 4.26
CA LEU A 44 -20.43 24.06 5.11
C LEU A 44 -20.22 25.38 4.37
N ASN A 45 -19.42 25.39 3.28
CA ASN A 45 -19.27 26.56 2.41
C ASN A 45 -20.61 27.06 1.87
N LEU A 46 -21.60 26.17 1.72
CA LEU A 46 -22.95 26.52 1.26
C LEU A 46 -23.95 26.63 2.40
N VAL A 47 -23.90 25.72 3.37
CA VAL A 47 -24.98 25.61 4.38
C VAL A 47 -24.71 26.39 5.66
N ARG A 48 -23.43 26.67 5.98
CA ARG A 48 -23.02 27.44 7.17
C ARG A 48 -21.81 28.34 6.84
N PRO A 49 -21.90 29.20 5.79
CA PRO A 49 -20.75 29.98 5.30
C PRO A 49 -20.16 30.92 6.35
N GLN A 50 -21.00 31.45 7.26
CA GLN A 50 -20.55 32.33 8.33
C GLN A 50 -19.57 31.64 9.28
N LEU A 51 -19.77 30.34 9.58
CA LEU A 51 -18.88 29.58 10.45
C LEU A 51 -17.49 29.41 9.80
N VAL A 52 -17.45 29.14 8.49
CA VAL A 52 -16.21 29.04 7.71
C VAL A 52 -15.51 30.41 7.63
N LEU A 53 -16.27 31.48 7.41
CA LEU A 53 -15.75 32.86 7.39
C LEU A 53 -15.08 33.22 8.72
N GLU A 54 -15.72 32.90 9.85
CA GLU A 54 -15.15 33.13 11.18
C GLU A 54 -13.86 32.31 11.43
N VAL A 55 -13.72 31.12 10.83
CA VAL A 55 -12.46 30.37 10.91
C VAL A 55 -11.34 31.10 10.17
N HIS A 56 -11.60 31.55 8.94
CA HIS A 56 -10.62 32.35 8.19
C HIS A 56 -10.28 33.66 8.92
N GLN A 57 -11.26 34.33 9.52
CA GLN A 57 -11.05 35.56 10.28
C GLN A 57 -10.14 35.34 11.49
N ASP A 58 -10.34 34.25 12.24
CA ASP A 58 -9.50 33.90 13.38
C ASP A 58 -8.05 33.66 12.96
N TYR A 59 -7.81 32.94 11.86
CA TYR A 59 -6.45 32.73 11.36
C TYR A 59 -5.82 34.00 10.80
N ALA A 60 -6.59 34.82 10.07
CA ALA A 60 -6.13 36.12 9.59
C ALA A 60 -5.76 37.07 10.75
N ALA A 61 -6.53 37.05 11.84
CA ALA A 61 -6.27 37.80 13.07
C ALA A 61 -5.10 37.23 13.88
N ALA A 62 -4.84 35.93 13.78
CA ALA A 62 -3.65 35.29 14.33
C ALA A 62 -2.37 35.65 13.54
N GLY A 63 -2.48 36.23 12.35
CA GLY A 63 -1.33 36.65 11.54
C GLY A 63 -1.04 35.74 10.35
N ALA A 64 -1.97 34.86 9.97
CA ALA A 64 -1.86 34.14 8.70
C ALA A 64 -1.91 35.12 7.52
N GLU A 65 -1.03 34.90 6.56
CA GLU A 65 -0.87 35.66 5.31
C GLU A 65 -1.32 34.86 4.09
N VAL A 66 -1.34 33.53 4.21
CA VAL A 66 -1.90 32.60 3.23
C VAL A 66 -3.03 31.83 3.90
N LEU A 67 -4.24 31.92 3.35
CA LEU A 67 -5.42 31.23 3.85
C LEU A 67 -5.78 30.08 2.91
N GLU A 68 -5.83 28.85 3.43
CA GLU A 68 -6.31 27.69 2.69
C GLU A 68 -7.82 27.69 2.58
N THR A 69 -8.37 27.35 1.42
CA THR A 69 -9.82 27.20 1.23
C THR A 69 -10.35 25.96 1.95
N ASN A 70 -11.60 26.01 2.45
CA ASN A 70 -12.27 24.83 3.01
C ASN A 70 -12.73 23.86 1.91
N THR A 71 -11.79 23.24 1.19
CA THR A 71 -12.07 22.47 -0.03
C THR A 71 -11.24 21.20 -0.21
N PHE A 72 -10.44 20.79 0.77
CA PHE A 72 -9.54 19.62 0.71
C PHE A 72 -10.16 18.42 -0.02
N GLY A 73 -11.34 17.96 0.43
CA GLY A 73 -12.04 16.81 -0.12
C GLY A 73 -13.17 17.13 -1.10
N ALA A 74 -13.30 18.36 -1.60
CA ALA A 74 -14.45 18.82 -2.39
C ALA A 74 -14.47 18.31 -3.85
N ASN A 75 -14.22 17.02 -4.07
CA ASN A 75 -14.25 16.38 -5.39
C ASN A 75 -15.48 15.48 -5.57
N ARG A 76 -15.73 15.10 -6.82
CA ARG A 76 -16.90 14.29 -7.21
C ARG A 76 -17.01 12.95 -6.50
N LEU A 77 -15.89 12.29 -6.15
CA LEU A 77 -15.92 10.99 -5.48
C LEU A 77 -16.41 11.13 -4.03
N ARG A 78 -15.81 12.06 -3.26
CA ARG A 78 -16.19 12.29 -1.87
C ARG A 78 -17.58 12.90 -1.74
N LEU A 79 -17.90 13.90 -2.56
CA LEU A 79 -19.23 14.52 -2.55
C LEU A 79 -20.30 13.59 -3.11
N GLY A 80 -19.95 12.75 -4.10
CA GLY A 80 -20.86 11.76 -4.67
C GLY A 80 -21.32 10.71 -3.67
N ALA A 81 -20.44 10.27 -2.75
CA ALA A 81 -20.77 9.33 -1.69
C ALA A 81 -21.90 9.81 -0.75
N ILE A 82 -22.18 11.11 -0.73
CA ILE A 82 -23.26 11.74 0.07
C ILE A 82 -24.31 12.44 -0.82
N GLY A 83 -24.37 12.12 -2.11
CA GLY A 83 -25.38 12.64 -3.04
C GLY A 83 -25.15 14.10 -3.50
N LEU A 84 -23.95 14.64 -3.31
CA LEU A 84 -23.61 16.04 -3.62
C LEU A 84 -22.67 16.19 -4.83
N ALA A 85 -22.49 15.16 -5.66
CA ALA A 85 -21.63 15.22 -6.85
C ALA A 85 -21.95 16.41 -7.78
N HIS A 86 -23.23 16.78 -7.92
CA HIS A 86 -23.67 17.92 -8.75
C HIS A 86 -23.33 19.29 -8.15
N LYS A 87 -22.79 19.36 -6.93
CA LYS A 87 -22.43 20.60 -6.23
C LYS A 87 -20.93 20.86 -6.15
N VAL A 88 -20.08 20.06 -6.82
CA VAL A 88 -18.61 20.23 -6.79
C VAL A 88 -18.21 21.67 -7.10
N ALA A 89 -18.68 22.23 -8.22
CA ALA A 89 -18.35 23.60 -8.60
C ALA A 89 -18.83 24.63 -7.56
N ALA A 90 -20.10 24.54 -7.14
CA ALA A 90 -20.69 25.48 -6.18
C ALA A 90 -19.97 25.48 -4.83
N ILE A 91 -19.61 24.30 -4.30
CA ILE A 91 -18.91 24.16 -3.01
C ILE A 91 -17.51 24.75 -3.07
N ASN A 92 -16.76 24.46 -4.14
CA ASN A 92 -15.38 24.95 -4.32
C ASN A 92 -15.34 26.46 -4.53
N THR A 93 -16.15 26.99 -5.44
CA THR A 93 -16.23 28.42 -5.71
C THR A 93 -16.67 29.20 -4.47
N ALA A 94 -17.62 28.68 -3.69
CA ALA A 94 -18.03 29.30 -2.42
C ALA A 94 -16.88 29.30 -1.39
N GLY A 95 -16.18 28.17 -1.23
CA GLY A 95 -15.01 28.08 -0.33
C GLY A 95 -13.92 29.09 -0.68
N ALA A 96 -13.57 29.21 -1.96
CA ALA A 96 -12.61 30.20 -2.44
C ALA A 96 -13.06 31.65 -2.19
N ARG A 97 -14.34 31.97 -2.43
CA ARG A 97 -14.88 33.30 -2.19
C ARG A 97 -14.90 33.69 -0.70
N LEU A 98 -15.19 32.74 0.20
CA LEU A 98 -15.16 32.97 1.65
C LEU A 98 -13.74 33.29 2.13
N ALA A 99 -12.74 32.52 1.69
CA ALA A 99 -11.34 32.82 2.00
C ALA A 99 -10.90 34.17 1.41
N ARG A 100 -11.28 34.47 0.16
CA ARG A 100 -11.00 35.75 -0.50
C ARG A 100 -11.62 36.94 0.24
N GLN A 101 -12.84 36.81 0.73
CA GLN A 101 -13.52 37.87 1.49
C GLN A 101 -12.70 38.28 2.72
N VAL A 102 -12.04 37.34 3.39
CA VAL A 102 -11.17 37.62 4.55
C VAL A 102 -9.78 38.06 4.13
N ALA A 103 -9.23 37.47 3.06
CA ALA A 103 -7.89 37.77 2.59
C ALA A 103 -7.77 39.23 2.10
N GLY A 104 -8.80 39.74 1.44
CA GLY A 104 -8.76 41.04 0.77
C GLY A 104 -7.65 41.08 -0.29
N GLU A 105 -6.97 42.23 -0.36
CA GLU A 105 -5.81 42.46 -1.25
C GLU A 105 -4.46 42.28 -0.54
N GLU A 106 -4.45 42.13 0.78
CA GLU A 106 -3.23 42.06 1.59
C GLU A 106 -2.72 40.64 1.82
N ARG A 107 -3.61 39.64 1.70
CA ARG A 107 -3.30 38.23 1.93
C ARG A 107 -3.59 37.40 0.68
N PHE A 108 -3.06 36.18 0.68
CA PHE A 108 -3.20 35.22 -0.40
C PHE A 108 -4.20 34.13 -0.05
N VAL A 109 -4.87 33.60 -1.08
CA VAL A 109 -5.82 32.47 -0.95
C VAL A 109 -5.26 31.26 -1.68
N ALA A 110 -5.01 30.18 -0.94
CA ALA A 110 -4.56 28.90 -1.48
C ALA A 110 -5.75 27.94 -1.67
N GLY A 111 -6.00 27.50 -2.90
CA GLY A 111 -6.98 26.46 -3.19
C GLY A 111 -6.51 25.10 -2.68
N SER A 112 -7.04 24.62 -1.56
CA SER A 112 -6.72 23.31 -0.97
C SER A 112 -7.36 22.18 -1.77
N VAL A 113 -6.51 21.24 -2.21
CA VAL A 113 -6.87 20.05 -2.99
C VAL A 113 -6.15 18.85 -2.39
N GLY A 114 -6.92 17.88 -1.89
CA GLY A 114 -6.41 16.62 -1.32
C GLY A 114 -6.40 15.46 -2.32
N PRO A 115 -5.87 14.28 -1.92
CA PRO A 115 -5.83 13.09 -2.76
C PRO A 115 -7.23 12.53 -3.04
N LEU A 116 -7.35 11.85 -4.19
CA LEU A 116 -8.52 11.02 -4.48
C LEU A 116 -8.53 9.78 -3.56
N PRO A 117 -9.69 9.35 -3.06
CA PRO A 117 -9.79 8.13 -2.25
C PRO A 117 -9.37 6.89 -3.06
N PRO A 118 -8.67 5.92 -2.44
CA PRO A 118 -8.31 4.67 -3.12
C PRO A 118 -9.56 3.80 -3.36
N ALA A 119 -9.48 2.93 -4.37
CA ALA A 119 -10.51 1.92 -4.63
C ALA A 119 -10.62 0.95 -3.43
N ARG A 120 -11.84 0.54 -3.08
CA ARG A 120 -12.09 -0.41 -1.97
C ARG A 120 -12.62 -1.75 -2.49
N GLY A 121 -12.04 -2.85 -2.00
CA GLY A 121 -12.52 -4.20 -2.29
C GLY A 121 -12.29 -4.64 -3.74
N GLU A 122 -13.37 -4.96 -4.46
CA GLU A 122 -13.34 -5.38 -5.88
C GLU A 122 -13.52 -4.21 -6.86
N GLU A 123 -13.59 -2.97 -6.36
CA GLU A 123 -13.69 -1.78 -7.21
C GLU A 123 -12.53 -1.68 -8.20
N GLN A 124 -12.83 -1.28 -9.44
CA GLN A 124 -11.80 -1.01 -10.44
C GLN A 124 -11.08 0.29 -10.09
N ASP A 125 -9.76 0.28 -10.17
CA ASP A 125 -8.96 1.51 -10.10
C ASP A 125 -9.37 2.48 -11.20
N LEU A 126 -9.49 3.76 -10.85
CA LEU A 126 -9.74 4.84 -11.81
C LEU A 126 -8.57 4.97 -12.79
N SER A 127 -8.89 5.13 -14.07
CA SER A 127 -7.88 5.47 -15.08
C SER A 127 -7.30 6.86 -14.83
N GLU A 128 -6.09 7.12 -15.35
CA GLU A 128 -5.43 8.42 -15.25
C GLU A 128 -6.32 9.55 -15.82
N THR A 129 -7.01 9.30 -16.94
CA THR A 129 -7.97 10.23 -17.53
C THR A 129 -9.11 10.57 -16.57
N GLN A 130 -9.73 9.56 -15.93
CA GLN A 130 -10.82 9.78 -14.99
C GLN A 130 -10.36 10.58 -13.77
N LYS A 131 -9.17 10.26 -13.23
CA LYS A 131 -8.56 11.03 -12.14
C LYS A 131 -8.35 12.49 -12.55
N GLY A 132 -7.85 12.72 -13.76
CA GLY A 132 -7.59 14.04 -14.31
C GLY A 132 -8.86 14.88 -14.47
N GLU A 133 -9.95 14.28 -14.94
CA GLU A 133 -11.25 14.94 -15.05
C GLU A 133 -11.79 15.38 -13.70
N ILE A 134 -11.69 14.52 -12.67
CA ILE A 134 -12.20 14.80 -11.32
C ILE A 134 -11.40 15.92 -10.66
N LEU A 135 -10.07 15.89 -10.76
CA LEU A 135 -9.19 16.93 -10.21
C LEU A 135 -9.42 18.27 -10.94
N ARG A 136 -9.54 18.24 -12.28
CA ARG A 136 -9.79 19.44 -13.07
C ARG A 136 -11.12 20.09 -12.75
N GLU A 137 -12.17 19.32 -12.52
CA GLU A 137 -13.48 19.87 -12.10
C GLU A 137 -13.37 20.69 -10.80
N GLN A 138 -12.67 20.16 -9.79
CA GLN A 138 -12.45 20.84 -8.52
C GLN A 138 -11.57 22.10 -8.70
N MET A 139 -10.43 21.95 -9.37
CA MET A 139 -9.43 23.01 -9.52
C MET A 139 -9.92 24.18 -10.37
N SER A 140 -10.69 23.92 -11.45
CA SER A 140 -11.31 24.98 -12.25
C SER A 140 -12.27 25.83 -11.42
N ALA A 141 -13.11 25.21 -10.58
CA ALA A 141 -14.06 25.92 -9.74
C ALA A 141 -13.38 26.77 -8.64
N LEU A 142 -12.23 26.32 -8.14
CA LEU A 142 -11.37 27.09 -7.25
C LEU A 142 -10.74 28.29 -7.96
N ALA A 143 -10.21 28.10 -9.17
CA ALA A 143 -9.65 29.18 -9.99
C ALA A 143 -10.70 30.26 -10.30
N GLU A 144 -11.92 29.86 -10.70
CA GLU A 144 -13.08 30.75 -10.88
C GLU A 144 -13.47 31.49 -9.59
N GLY A 145 -13.22 30.87 -8.44
CA GLY A 145 -13.42 31.46 -7.12
C GLY A 145 -12.38 32.51 -6.72
N GLY A 146 -11.29 32.66 -7.49
CA GLY A 146 -10.29 33.71 -7.30
C GLY A 146 -9.16 33.36 -6.32
N VAL A 147 -8.76 32.09 -6.26
CA VAL A 147 -7.53 31.66 -5.56
C VAL A 147 -6.27 32.21 -6.26
N ASP A 148 -5.19 32.43 -5.51
CA ASP A 148 -3.91 32.93 -6.03
C ASP A 148 -2.92 31.80 -6.36
N LEU A 149 -3.12 30.64 -5.75
CA LEU A 149 -2.32 29.44 -5.92
C LEU A 149 -3.15 28.21 -5.57
N PHE A 150 -2.66 27.03 -5.98
CA PHE A 150 -3.12 25.75 -5.43
C PHE A 150 -2.17 25.25 -4.35
N ILE A 151 -2.73 24.64 -3.31
CA ILE A 151 -1.96 23.84 -2.36
C ILE A 151 -2.44 22.39 -2.52
N LEU A 152 -1.60 21.60 -3.17
CA LEU A 152 -1.85 20.20 -3.47
C LEU A 152 -1.29 19.38 -2.32
N GLU A 153 -2.15 19.08 -1.35
CA GLU A 153 -1.73 18.64 -0.02
C GLU A 153 -2.09 17.18 0.27
N THR A 154 -1.22 16.48 1.01
CA THR A 154 -1.44 15.09 1.46
C THR A 154 -1.54 14.05 0.33
N PHE A 155 -0.97 14.30 -0.85
CA PHE A 155 -0.94 13.29 -1.92
C PHE A 155 -0.04 12.11 -1.53
N SER A 156 -0.58 10.89 -1.64
CA SER A 156 0.20 9.65 -1.47
C SER A 156 0.85 9.19 -2.78
N SER A 157 0.14 9.39 -3.90
CA SER A 157 0.59 9.06 -5.25
C SER A 157 1.31 10.24 -5.90
N LEU A 158 2.58 10.02 -6.27
CA LEU A 158 3.36 11.00 -7.03
C LEU A 158 2.76 11.25 -8.41
N ALA A 159 2.23 10.23 -9.07
CA ALA A 159 1.61 10.36 -10.39
C ALA A 159 0.35 11.24 -10.33
N ASP A 160 -0.50 11.04 -9.32
CA ASP A 160 -1.72 11.85 -9.15
C ASP A 160 -1.37 13.31 -8.81
N LEU A 161 -0.28 13.54 -8.08
CA LEU A 161 0.24 14.88 -7.78
C LEU A 161 0.81 15.57 -9.03
N GLN A 162 1.55 14.85 -9.89
CA GLN A 162 2.05 15.39 -11.17
C GLN A 162 0.91 15.75 -12.11
N LEU A 163 -0.15 14.94 -12.14
CA LEU A 163 -1.37 15.23 -12.88
C LEU A 163 -2.04 16.52 -12.39
N ALA A 164 -2.17 16.70 -11.07
CA ALA A 164 -2.69 17.93 -10.47
C ALA A 164 -1.81 19.16 -10.77
N LEU A 165 -0.48 19.00 -10.78
CA LEU A 165 0.45 20.06 -11.19
C LEU A 165 0.24 20.49 -12.65
N GLY A 166 0.07 19.54 -13.56
CA GLY A 166 -0.26 19.83 -14.95
C GLY A 166 -1.57 20.62 -15.09
N ILE A 167 -2.59 20.26 -14.31
CA ILE A 167 -3.87 20.99 -14.29
C ILE A 167 -3.68 22.43 -13.75
N ALA A 168 -2.88 22.63 -12.71
CA ALA A 168 -2.59 23.97 -12.19
C ALA A 168 -1.90 24.85 -13.25
N ALA A 169 -0.93 24.28 -13.98
CA ALA A 169 -0.25 24.96 -15.07
C ALA A 169 -1.21 25.36 -16.20
N ASP A 170 -2.11 24.46 -16.61
CA ASP A 170 -3.15 24.75 -17.62
C ASP A 170 -4.10 25.87 -17.18
N LEU A 171 -4.40 25.96 -15.88
CA LEU A 171 -5.22 27.02 -15.29
C LEU A 171 -4.45 28.33 -15.06
N GLY A 172 -3.14 28.35 -15.34
CA GLY A 172 -2.30 29.55 -15.23
C GLY A 172 -2.04 30.00 -13.79
N LEU A 173 -2.05 29.07 -12.83
CA LEU A 173 -1.82 29.36 -11.41
C LEU A 173 -0.63 28.55 -10.85
N PRO A 174 0.17 29.13 -9.94
CA PRO A 174 1.24 28.39 -9.28
C PRO A 174 0.65 27.34 -8.33
N ALA A 175 1.36 26.24 -8.14
CA ALA A 175 0.97 25.19 -7.20
C ALA A 175 2.11 24.83 -6.24
N SER A 176 1.76 24.72 -4.96
CA SER A 176 2.58 24.09 -3.94
C SER A 176 2.28 22.60 -3.90
N ALA A 177 3.28 21.78 -4.26
CA ALA A 177 3.19 20.33 -4.21
C ALA A 177 3.70 19.81 -2.86
N GLN A 178 2.79 19.27 -2.04
CA GLN A 178 3.14 18.77 -0.71
C GLN A 178 2.94 17.25 -0.62
N LEU A 179 4.00 16.56 -0.21
CA LEU A 179 4.01 15.12 -0.02
C LEU A 179 3.98 14.77 1.47
N ALA A 180 3.23 13.73 1.83
CA ALA A 180 3.32 13.11 3.14
C ALA A 180 4.49 12.12 3.14
N PHE A 181 5.60 12.51 3.77
CA PHE A 181 6.77 11.64 3.95
C PHE A 181 6.66 10.83 5.25
N LEU A 182 7.03 9.57 5.17
CA LEU A 182 7.17 8.65 6.31
C LEU A 182 8.60 8.72 6.87
N GLU A 183 8.81 8.06 8.00
CA GLU A 183 10.13 7.91 8.61
C GLU A 183 11.13 7.33 7.59
N GLY A 184 12.32 7.95 7.48
CA GLY A 184 13.32 7.60 6.47
C GLY A 184 13.29 8.42 5.17
N GLY A 185 12.36 9.38 5.04
CA GLY A 185 12.38 10.33 3.90
C GLY A 185 11.79 9.75 2.61
N ARG A 186 10.80 8.86 2.72
CA ARG A 186 10.09 8.30 1.55
C ARG A 186 8.60 8.61 1.61
N THR A 187 7.96 8.71 0.46
CA THR A 187 6.51 8.82 0.37
C THR A 187 5.84 7.51 0.77
N ARG A 188 4.51 7.53 0.95
CA ARG A 188 3.71 6.31 1.21
C ARG A 188 3.90 5.22 0.15
N ASP A 189 4.12 5.62 -1.11
CA ASP A 189 4.34 4.71 -2.23
C ASP A 189 5.82 4.27 -2.36
N GLY A 190 6.63 4.48 -1.31
CA GLY A 190 8.03 4.06 -1.29
C GLY A 190 8.95 4.90 -2.17
N VAL A 191 8.53 6.08 -2.64
CA VAL A 191 9.40 6.95 -3.47
C VAL A 191 10.35 7.73 -2.57
N ALA A 192 11.66 7.64 -2.84
CA ALA A 192 12.67 8.41 -2.11
C ALA A 192 12.49 9.92 -2.31
N ALA A 193 12.72 10.71 -1.26
CA ALA A 193 12.64 12.18 -1.29
C ALA A 193 13.34 12.81 -2.50
N GLU A 194 14.54 12.33 -2.85
CA GLU A 194 15.30 12.84 -4.00
C GLU A 194 14.61 12.58 -5.34
N ALA A 195 14.03 11.40 -5.52
CA ALA A 195 13.29 11.07 -6.73
C ALA A 195 11.99 11.88 -6.80
N ALA A 196 11.29 12.02 -5.67
CA ALA A 196 10.08 12.82 -5.58
C ALA A 196 10.35 14.30 -5.89
N VAL A 197 11.36 14.91 -5.24
CA VAL A 197 11.75 16.31 -5.49
C VAL A 197 12.08 16.55 -6.96
N ARG A 198 12.91 15.69 -7.58
CA ARG A 198 13.22 15.79 -9.02
C ARG A 198 11.97 15.71 -9.90
N ALA A 199 11.08 14.77 -9.61
CA ALA A 199 9.85 14.60 -10.38
C ALA A 199 8.91 15.82 -10.25
N LEU A 200 8.85 16.46 -9.08
CA LEU A 200 8.06 17.67 -8.86
C LEU A 200 8.68 18.90 -9.53
N GLU A 201 10.01 19.02 -9.56
CA GLU A 201 10.68 20.08 -10.32
C GLU A 201 10.44 19.95 -11.83
N GLN A 202 10.47 18.72 -12.35
CA GLN A 202 10.16 18.42 -13.75
C GLN A 202 8.69 18.71 -14.09
N ALA A 203 7.78 18.55 -13.14
CA ALA A 203 6.38 18.92 -13.26
C ALA A 203 6.10 20.41 -12.96
N ASP A 204 7.16 21.23 -12.89
CA ASP A 204 7.12 22.68 -12.69
C ASP A 204 6.38 23.14 -11.41
N ALA A 205 6.48 22.36 -10.34
CA ALA A 205 5.96 22.78 -9.03
C ALA A 205 6.54 24.14 -8.62
N ALA A 206 5.68 25.10 -8.28
CA ALA A 206 6.11 26.42 -7.86
C ALA A 206 6.75 26.37 -6.46
N LEU A 207 6.21 25.50 -5.59
CA LEU A 207 6.78 25.19 -4.29
C LEU A 207 6.81 23.67 -4.10
N ILE A 208 7.79 23.19 -3.36
CA ILE A 208 7.88 21.78 -2.92
C ILE A 208 7.80 21.76 -1.41
N GLY A 209 6.96 20.89 -0.86
CA GLY A 209 6.77 20.86 0.58
C GLY A 209 6.40 19.51 1.13
N ALA A 210 6.14 19.52 2.43
CA ALA A 210 5.65 18.36 3.14
C ALA A 210 4.56 18.78 4.13
N ASN A 211 3.57 17.92 4.31
CA ASN A 211 2.45 18.16 5.20
C ASN A 211 1.85 16.84 5.73
N CYS A 212 1.21 16.92 6.89
CA CYS A 212 0.45 15.83 7.53
C CYS A 212 1.29 14.54 7.80
N GLY A 213 0.73 13.59 8.56
CA GLY A 213 1.36 12.29 8.88
C GLY A 213 2.47 12.32 9.95
N ALA A 214 2.99 13.49 10.33
CA ALA A 214 4.12 13.62 11.24
C ALA A 214 4.00 14.85 12.16
N GLY A 215 4.63 14.82 13.33
CA GLY A 215 4.69 15.98 14.23
C GLY A 215 5.67 17.04 13.73
N PRO A 216 5.78 18.22 14.39
CA PRO A 216 6.67 19.30 13.95
C PRO A 216 8.16 18.89 13.84
N ARG A 217 8.62 17.95 14.69
CA ARG A 217 10.00 17.44 14.66
C ARG A 217 10.30 16.58 13.43
N ASP A 218 9.36 15.73 13.06
CA ASP A 218 9.53 14.83 11.92
C ASP A 218 9.47 15.61 10.61
N LEU A 219 8.56 16.58 10.53
CA LEU A 219 8.48 17.47 9.37
C LEU A 219 9.76 18.29 9.19
N LEU A 220 10.37 18.75 10.29
CA LEU A 220 11.68 19.40 10.25
C LEU A 220 12.78 18.46 9.72
N THR A 221 12.72 17.18 10.08
CA THR A 221 13.67 16.16 9.60
C THR A 221 13.55 15.97 8.09
N VAL A 222 12.31 15.86 7.60
CA VAL A 222 12.01 15.78 6.16
C VAL A 222 12.47 17.04 5.43
N LEU A 223 12.19 18.22 5.98
CA LEU A 223 12.64 19.49 5.39
C LEU A 223 14.15 19.54 5.22
N ARG A 224 14.92 19.13 6.25
CA ARG A 224 16.39 19.07 6.19
C ARG A 224 16.90 18.10 5.12
N GLN A 225 16.14 17.07 4.79
CA GLN A 225 16.48 16.14 3.71
C GLN A 225 16.18 16.72 2.33
N ILE A 226 15.04 17.41 2.13
CA ILE A 226 14.65 17.94 0.81
C ILE A 226 15.29 19.29 0.48
N ALA A 227 15.61 20.11 1.49
CA ALA A 227 16.18 21.43 1.29
C ALA A 227 17.46 21.47 0.43
N PRO A 228 18.44 20.54 0.57
CA PRO A 228 19.61 20.54 -0.30
C PRO A 228 19.34 20.05 -1.73
N LEU A 229 18.13 19.53 -2.03
CA LEU A 229 17.81 18.86 -3.29
C LEU A 229 17.13 19.75 -4.31
N THR A 230 16.67 20.94 -3.91
CA THR A 230 15.90 21.85 -4.79
C THR A 230 16.17 23.32 -4.48
N GLN A 231 16.06 24.14 -5.51
CA GLN A 231 16.05 25.61 -5.39
C GLN A 231 14.63 26.19 -5.37
N ARG A 232 13.59 25.38 -5.60
CA ARG A 232 12.18 25.80 -5.47
C ARG A 232 11.88 26.21 -4.02
N PRO A 233 11.11 27.28 -3.77
CA PRO A 233 10.71 27.63 -2.41
C PRO A 233 10.06 26.44 -1.68
N LEU A 234 10.31 26.33 -0.37
CA LEU A 234 9.87 25.19 0.43
C LEU A 234 8.65 25.55 1.28
N ALA A 235 7.68 24.64 1.32
CA ALA A 235 6.48 24.77 2.14
C ALA A 235 6.43 23.70 3.25
N ALA A 236 5.95 24.05 4.44
CA ALA A 236 5.86 23.14 5.58
C ALA A 236 4.60 23.37 6.42
N TYR A 237 3.75 22.35 6.47
CA TYR A 237 2.49 22.38 7.22
C TYR A 237 2.43 21.21 8.22
N ALA A 238 2.84 21.47 9.47
CA ALA A 238 2.95 20.44 10.51
C ALA A 238 1.64 20.24 11.29
N ASN A 239 1.38 19.00 11.71
CA ASN A 239 0.36 18.74 12.74
C ASN A 239 0.79 19.31 14.09
N SER A 240 -0.16 19.55 15.01
CA SER A 240 0.14 19.89 16.42
C SER A 240 0.54 18.65 17.25
N GLY A 241 1.54 17.92 16.76
CA GLY A 241 2.01 16.65 17.33
C GLY A 241 1.29 15.42 16.76
N PHE A 242 1.56 14.25 17.37
CA PHE A 242 0.92 13.00 16.96
C PHE A 242 -0.53 12.93 17.46
N PRO A 243 -1.46 12.43 16.62
CA PRO A 243 -2.83 12.24 17.05
C PRO A 243 -2.91 11.17 18.13
N GLN A 244 -3.38 11.53 19.33
CA GLN A 244 -3.72 10.57 20.38
C GLN A 244 -5.20 10.24 20.31
N TYR A 245 -5.55 8.97 20.16
CA TYR A 245 -6.95 8.54 20.22
C TYR A 245 -7.40 8.36 21.67
N ARG A 246 -8.31 9.22 22.16
CA ARG A 246 -8.95 9.10 23.48
C ARG A 246 -10.46 9.30 23.35
N ASP A 247 -11.24 8.38 23.90
CA ASP A 247 -12.72 8.45 23.94
C ASP A 247 -13.39 8.75 22.60
N GLY A 248 -12.90 8.12 21.51
CA GLY A 248 -13.46 8.32 20.17
C GLY A 248 -12.88 9.51 19.40
N ARG A 249 -11.88 10.22 19.96
CA ARG A 249 -11.40 11.51 19.45
C ARG A 249 -9.89 11.52 19.26
N PHE A 250 -9.43 12.20 18.22
CA PHE A 250 -8.00 12.51 18.04
C PHE A 250 -7.66 13.81 18.76
N ILE A 251 -6.74 13.73 19.72
CA ILE A 251 -6.22 14.85 20.51
C ILE A 251 -4.78 15.12 20.07
N TYR A 252 -4.49 16.39 19.81
CA TYR A 252 -3.18 16.91 19.45
C TYR A 252 -2.65 17.72 20.63
N LEU A 253 -1.42 17.46 21.07
CA LEU A 253 -0.90 17.94 22.36
C LEU A 253 0.29 18.90 22.24
N ALA A 254 0.77 19.22 21.03
CA ALA A 254 1.83 20.21 20.93
C ALA A 254 1.30 21.57 21.36
N THR A 255 2.10 22.31 22.14
CA THR A 255 1.71 23.66 22.57
C THR A 255 2.03 24.69 21.48
N PRO A 256 1.36 25.85 21.45
CA PRO A 256 1.72 26.95 20.55
C PRO A 256 3.20 27.34 20.58
N GLU A 257 3.82 27.33 21.75
CA GLU A 257 5.23 27.70 21.94
C GLU A 257 6.17 26.67 21.30
N TYR A 258 5.91 25.38 21.51
CA TYR A 258 6.68 24.31 20.87
C TYR A 258 6.52 24.34 19.35
N PHE A 259 5.28 24.53 18.88
CA PHE A 259 5.00 24.62 17.45
C PHE A 259 5.74 25.80 16.81
N ALA A 260 5.73 26.97 17.44
CA ALA A 260 6.44 28.16 16.98
C ALA A 260 7.97 28.01 17.00
N ALA A 261 8.52 27.33 18.01
CA ALA A 261 9.95 27.01 18.08
C ALA A 261 10.37 26.09 16.92
N MET A 262 9.56 25.07 16.62
CA MET A 262 9.81 24.18 15.48
C MET A 262 9.62 24.90 14.14
N GLY A 263 8.63 25.78 14.01
CA GLY A 263 8.47 26.63 12.83
C GLY A 263 9.70 27.50 12.56
N ARG A 264 10.33 28.05 13.60
CA ARG A 264 11.60 28.78 13.46
C ARG A 264 12.74 27.88 12.97
N GLU A 265 12.85 26.67 13.50
CA GLU A 265 13.83 25.68 13.01
C GLU A 265 13.57 25.29 11.54
N MET A 266 12.31 25.20 11.11
CA MET A 266 11.94 24.92 9.72
C MET A 266 12.33 26.08 8.79
N ALA A 267 12.12 27.33 9.23
CA ALA A 267 12.59 28.51 8.50
C ALA A 267 14.11 28.52 8.35
N LEU A 268 14.83 28.19 9.43
CA LEU A 268 16.30 28.05 9.40
C LEU A 268 16.76 26.89 8.51
N ALA A 269 15.95 25.85 8.35
CA ALA A 269 16.18 24.75 7.42
C ALA A 269 15.84 25.10 5.95
N GLY A 270 15.30 26.29 5.67
CA GLY A 270 15.03 26.80 4.32
C GLY A 270 13.55 26.86 3.92
N ALA A 271 12.62 26.58 4.82
CA ALA A 271 11.19 26.75 4.55
C ALA A 271 10.82 28.25 4.43
N THR A 272 10.07 28.58 3.39
CA THR A 272 9.64 29.96 3.07
C THR A 272 8.13 30.16 3.19
N LEU A 273 7.36 29.07 3.23
CA LEU A 273 5.95 29.08 3.60
C LEU A 273 5.74 28.09 4.75
N ILE A 274 5.29 28.57 5.91
CA ILE A 274 5.13 27.73 7.11
C ILE A 274 3.73 27.92 7.67
N GLY A 275 2.99 26.83 7.81
CA GLY A 275 1.62 26.81 8.34
C GLY A 275 1.36 25.58 9.21
N GLY A 276 0.09 25.34 9.50
CA GLY A 276 -0.37 24.26 10.36
C GLY A 276 -1.36 23.33 9.69
N CYS A 277 -1.22 22.03 9.94
CA CYS A 277 -2.18 21.00 9.54
C CYS A 277 -3.00 20.57 10.78
N CYS A 278 -3.38 19.29 10.90
CA CYS A 278 -4.31 18.81 11.91
C CYS A 278 -3.91 19.20 13.35
N GLY A 279 -4.89 19.71 14.12
CA GLY A 279 -4.73 20.06 15.53
C GLY A 279 -4.13 21.45 15.79
N THR A 280 -3.65 22.15 14.76
CA THR A 280 -3.22 23.54 14.91
C THR A 280 -4.43 24.47 15.04
N THR A 281 -4.26 25.54 15.81
CA THR A 281 -5.31 26.50 16.16
C THR A 281 -4.82 27.94 15.91
N PRO A 282 -5.69 28.96 15.98
CA PRO A 282 -5.27 30.36 15.88
C PRO A 282 -4.17 30.74 16.88
N ASP A 283 -4.14 30.13 18.07
CA ASP A 283 -3.07 30.39 19.04
C ASP A 283 -1.70 29.87 18.56
N HIS A 284 -1.68 28.72 17.89
CA HIS A 284 -0.46 28.18 17.27
C HIS A 284 0.04 29.10 16.16
N ILE A 285 -0.87 29.57 15.29
CA ILE A 285 -0.53 30.46 14.19
C ILE A 285 -0.07 31.83 14.72
N ARG A 286 -0.65 32.32 15.81
CA ARG A 286 -0.19 33.56 16.46
C ARG A 286 1.21 33.45 17.03
N ALA A 287 1.50 32.37 17.74
CA ALA A 287 2.84 32.09 18.25
C ALA A 287 3.84 31.92 17.09
N LEU A 288 3.45 31.23 16.01
CA LEU A 288 4.25 31.05 14.81
C LEU A 288 4.56 32.40 14.14
N ALA A 289 3.55 33.23 13.89
CA ALA A 289 3.72 34.54 13.26
C ALA A 289 4.64 35.46 14.07
N GLN A 290 4.51 35.44 15.40
CA GLN A 290 5.42 36.18 16.28
C GLN A 290 6.86 35.66 16.21
N SER A 291 7.04 34.34 16.15
CA SER A 291 8.35 33.68 16.06
C SER A 291 9.05 33.91 14.71
N LEU A 292 8.28 34.00 13.63
CA LEU A 292 8.78 34.15 12.25
C LEU A 292 8.93 35.61 11.80
N ASN A 293 8.47 36.57 12.60
CA ASN A 293 8.51 37.98 12.24
C ASN A 293 9.95 38.43 11.91
N GLN A 294 10.13 39.06 10.75
CA GLN A 294 11.42 39.55 10.23
C GLN A 294 12.50 38.49 9.96
N LEU A 295 12.16 37.19 9.94
CA LEU A 295 13.09 36.16 9.47
C LEU A 295 13.19 36.20 7.95
N THR A 296 14.39 36.49 7.46
CA THR A 296 14.76 36.29 6.06
C THR A 296 15.00 34.81 5.78
N PRO A 297 14.67 34.30 4.58
CA PRO A 297 14.93 32.92 4.22
C PRO A 297 16.41 32.58 4.41
N ALA A 298 16.71 31.45 5.06
CA ALA A 298 18.09 31.01 5.22
C ALA A 298 18.73 30.76 3.85
N ALA A 299 20.00 31.17 3.68
CA ALA A 299 20.77 30.77 2.51
C ALA A 299 20.86 29.24 2.49
N ARG A 300 20.31 28.61 1.44
CA ARG A 300 20.30 27.15 1.36
C ARG A 300 21.73 26.65 1.11
N PRO A 301 22.25 25.72 1.94
CA PRO A 301 23.51 25.08 1.62
C PRO A 301 23.33 24.30 0.31
N SER A 302 24.06 24.68 -0.74
CA SER A 302 24.20 23.81 -1.90
C SER A 302 24.96 22.57 -1.43
N ALA A 303 24.29 21.44 -1.28
CA ALA A 303 25.04 20.20 -1.13
C ALA A 303 25.86 20.02 -2.41
N PRO A 304 27.18 19.76 -2.33
CA PRO A 304 27.88 19.20 -3.48
C PRO A 304 27.09 17.95 -3.87
N ALA A 305 26.80 17.80 -5.16
CA ALA A 305 26.12 16.62 -5.68
C ALA A 305 26.81 15.39 -5.07
N ARG A 306 26.14 14.75 -4.10
CA ARG A 306 26.62 13.45 -3.65
C ARG A 306 26.57 12.61 -4.91
N PRO A 307 27.66 11.92 -5.28
CA PRO A 307 27.55 10.90 -6.30
C PRO A 307 26.37 10.05 -5.85
N HIS A 308 25.39 9.84 -6.73
CA HIS A 308 24.44 8.77 -6.52
C HIS A 308 25.25 7.60 -6.01
N ALA A 309 24.97 7.13 -4.80
CA ALA A 309 25.47 5.83 -4.41
C ALA A 309 24.87 4.92 -5.47
N THR A 310 25.67 4.59 -6.47
CA THR A 310 25.46 3.44 -7.32
C THR A 310 25.12 2.36 -6.33
N GLN A 311 23.89 1.83 -6.40
CA GLN A 311 23.51 0.64 -5.67
C GLN A 311 24.73 -0.27 -5.69
N PRO A 312 25.31 -0.63 -4.53
CA PRO A 312 26.45 -1.51 -4.57
C PRO A 312 25.97 -2.73 -5.35
N SER A 313 26.60 -3.01 -6.49
CA SER A 313 26.42 -4.28 -7.16
C SER A 313 27.09 -5.31 -6.27
N ILE A 314 26.35 -5.73 -5.24
CA ILE A 314 26.80 -6.77 -4.34
C ILE A 314 26.74 -8.04 -5.18
N SER A 315 27.92 -8.49 -5.57
CA SER A 315 28.13 -9.77 -6.22
C SER A 315 27.39 -10.84 -5.40
N PRO A 316 26.57 -11.70 -6.03
CA PRO A 316 25.81 -12.69 -5.30
C PRO A 316 26.77 -13.61 -4.55
N LYS A 317 26.68 -13.62 -3.22
CA LYS A 317 27.21 -14.71 -2.41
C LYS A 317 26.47 -15.99 -2.84
N PRO A 318 27.12 -17.17 -2.91
CA PRO A 318 26.42 -18.39 -3.26
C PRO A 318 25.26 -18.61 -2.29
N ALA A 319 24.04 -18.68 -2.83
CA ALA A 319 22.83 -18.88 -2.03
C ALA A 319 22.94 -20.21 -1.27
N ALA A 320 22.46 -20.22 -0.02
CA ALA A 320 22.16 -21.49 0.64
C ALA A 320 21.27 -22.34 -0.29
N PRO A 321 21.44 -23.67 -0.33
CA PRO A 321 20.61 -24.52 -1.20
C PRO A 321 19.14 -24.31 -0.88
N HIS A 322 18.39 -23.78 -1.84
CA HIS A 322 16.95 -23.56 -1.76
C HIS A 322 16.20 -24.74 -2.38
N PHE A 323 14.92 -24.94 -2.04
CA PHE A 323 14.14 -26.11 -2.49
C PHE A 323 14.01 -26.22 -4.03
N LEU A 324 14.22 -25.12 -4.76
CA LEU A 324 14.27 -25.09 -6.23
C LEU A 324 15.64 -25.45 -6.83
N ALA A 325 16.63 -25.91 -6.05
CA ALA A 325 17.99 -26.16 -6.55
C ALA A 325 18.06 -27.15 -7.72
N ASP A 326 17.11 -28.09 -7.78
CA ASP A 326 17.01 -29.08 -8.86
C ASP A 326 15.98 -28.71 -9.95
N TRP A 327 15.48 -27.46 -9.96
CA TRP A 327 14.53 -27.01 -10.96
C TRP A 327 15.09 -27.18 -12.39
N GLY A 328 14.29 -27.77 -13.28
CA GLY A 328 14.70 -28.11 -14.64
C GLY A 328 15.51 -29.42 -14.77
N ARG A 329 16.04 -29.98 -13.67
CA ARG A 329 16.69 -31.30 -13.67
C ARG A 329 15.72 -32.44 -13.38
N ARG A 330 14.77 -32.19 -12.48
CA ARG A 330 13.65 -33.10 -12.15
C ARG A 330 12.45 -32.28 -11.69
N PRO A 331 11.24 -32.86 -11.70
CA PRO A 331 10.08 -32.20 -11.11
C PRO A 331 10.31 -31.91 -9.62
N ILE A 332 10.07 -30.67 -9.22
CA ILE A 332 10.04 -30.27 -7.81
C ILE A 332 8.66 -30.57 -7.23
N ILE A 333 8.60 -31.12 -6.03
CA ILE A 333 7.36 -31.48 -5.37
C ILE A 333 7.26 -30.79 -4.02
N THR A 334 6.23 -29.97 -3.87
CA THR A 334 5.87 -29.34 -2.60
C THR A 334 4.53 -29.87 -2.11
N VAL A 335 4.35 -29.96 -0.80
CA VAL A 335 3.10 -30.43 -0.19
C VAL A 335 2.60 -29.45 0.86
N GLU A 336 1.34 -29.03 0.75
CA GLU A 336 0.67 -28.19 1.75
C GLU A 336 0.29 -28.97 3.00
N LEU A 337 0.55 -28.38 4.15
CA LEU A 337 -0.03 -28.77 5.42
C LEU A 337 -0.75 -27.57 6.04
N ASP A 338 -1.81 -27.85 6.78
CA ASP A 338 -2.50 -26.84 7.59
C ASP A 338 -1.98 -26.87 9.03
N PRO A 339 -1.73 -25.70 9.64
CA PRO A 339 -1.55 -25.65 11.08
C PRO A 339 -2.78 -26.17 11.84
N PRO A 340 -2.61 -26.76 13.03
CA PRO A 340 -3.71 -27.27 13.83
C PRO A 340 -4.62 -26.14 14.33
N ARG A 341 -5.88 -26.49 14.66
CA ARG A 341 -6.82 -25.55 15.33
C ARG A 341 -6.52 -25.36 16.81
N GLY A 342 -5.86 -26.35 17.42
CA GLY A 342 -5.52 -26.35 18.85
C GLY A 342 -4.02 -26.28 19.08
N LEU A 343 -3.61 -26.49 20.33
CA LEU A 343 -2.22 -26.34 20.76
C LEU A 343 -1.33 -27.56 20.46
N ASN A 344 -1.90 -28.72 20.13
CA ASN A 344 -1.15 -29.93 19.79
C ASN A 344 -0.73 -29.91 18.31
N CYS A 345 0.58 -30.03 18.05
CA CYS A 345 1.17 -30.09 16.71
C CYS A 345 1.75 -31.47 16.32
N ASP A 346 1.61 -32.50 17.16
CA ASP A 346 2.22 -33.82 16.94
C ASP A 346 1.75 -34.46 15.62
N LYS A 347 0.46 -34.33 15.31
CA LYS A 347 -0.12 -34.88 14.08
C LYS A 347 0.48 -34.25 12.83
N VAL A 348 0.66 -32.93 12.81
CA VAL A 348 1.20 -32.21 11.64
C VAL A 348 2.72 -32.42 11.52
N LEU A 349 3.44 -32.51 12.64
CA LEU A 349 4.86 -32.87 12.64
C LEU A 349 5.10 -34.33 12.18
N GLY A 350 4.25 -35.26 12.60
CA GLY A 350 4.28 -36.65 12.11
C GLY A 350 3.98 -36.75 10.61
N ALA A 351 3.07 -35.92 10.10
CA ALA A 351 2.82 -35.79 8.67
C ALA A 351 4.04 -35.25 7.91
N ALA A 352 4.69 -34.21 8.44
CA ALA A 352 5.92 -33.67 7.86
C ALA A 352 7.05 -34.72 7.80
N GLU A 353 7.18 -35.56 8.83
CA GLU A 353 8.17 -36.64 8.85
C GLU A 353 7.91 -37.71 7.79
N LYS A 354 6.64 -38.07 7.56
CA LYS A 354 6.27 -38.96 6.45
C LYS A 354 6.65 -38.37 5.08
N LEU A 355 6.42 -37.06 4.90
CA LEU A 355 6.76 -36.36 3.67
C LEU A 355 8.29 -36.28 3.46
N ARG A 356 9.05 -36.02 4.54
CA ARG A 356 10.51 -36.09 4.54
C ARG A 356 11.00 -37.47 4.11
N ALA A 357 10.48 -38.53 4.73
CA ALA A 357 10.85 -39.91 4.38
C ALA A 357 10.51 -40.26 2.93
N ALA A 358 9.46 -39.65 2.39
CA ALA A 358 9.11 -39.76 0.97
C ALA A 358 9.93 -38.83 0.06
N GLY A 359 10.81 -37.97 0.59
CA GLY A 359 11.69 -37.08 -0.19
C GLY A 359 11.00 -35.86 -0.78
N VAL A 360 10.04 -35.26 -0.07
CA VAL A 360 9.46 -33.96 -0.49
C VAL A 360 10.54 -32.89 -0.58
N ASP A 361 10.44 -31.96 -1.54
CA ASP A 361 11.44 -30.90 -1.71
C ASP A 361 11.21 -29.72 -0.75
N ALA A 362 9.96 -29.39 -0.48
CA ALA A 362 9.56 -28.44 0.55
C ALA A 362 8.14 -28.68 1.05
N ILE A 363 7.87 -28.29 2.29
CA ILE A 363 6.53 -28.31 2.87
C ILE A 363 5.96 -26.90 2.85
N SER A 364 4.80 -26.71 2.25
CA SER A 364 4.07 -25.46 2.23
C SER A 364 3.15 -25.40 3.45
N LEU A 365 3.11 -24.27 4.15
CA LEU A 365 2.36 -24.15 5.41
C LEU A 365 1.44 -22.93 5.39
N ALA A 366 0.15 -23.18 5.24
CA ALA A 366 -0.88 -22.15 5.11
C ALA A 366 -1.06 -21.32 6.39
N GLU A 367 -1.40 -20.04 6.22
CA GLU A 367 -1.76 -19.16 7.34
C GLU A 367 -3.27 -18.91 7.34
N ASN A 368 -3.94 -19.34 8.43
CA ASN A 368 -5.39 -19.13 8.66
C ASN A 368 -6.24 -19.31 7.37
N PRO A 369 -6.17 -20.46 6.69
CA PRO A 369 -6.87 -20.68 5.42
C PRO A 369 -8.39 -20.50 5.62
N LEU A 370 -9.05 -19.85 4.66
CA LEU A 370 -10.48 -19.46 4.72
C LEU A 370 -10.82 -18.54 5.91
N ALA A 371 -9.85 -17.75 6.37
CA ALA A 371 -9.98 -16.86 7.54
C ALA A 371 -10.42 -17.60 8.82
N ARG A 372 -10.03 -18.87 8.96
CA ARG A 372 -10.31 -19.68 10.17
C ARG A 372 -9.09 -19.72 11.06
N ILE A 373 -9.27 -19.43 12.35
CA ILE A 373 -8.18 -19.38 13.33
C ILE A 373 -7.42 -20.72 13.35
N ARG A 374 -6.09 -20.62 13.26
CA ARG A 374 -5.14 -21.71 13.44
C ARG A 374 -3.95 -21.27 14.29
N MET A 375 -3.15 -22.24 14.72
CA MET A 375 -1.82 -21.96 15.28
C MET A 375 -0.97 -21.15 14.30
N GLY A 376 -0.18 -20.20 14.82
CA GLY A 376 0.73 -19.38 14.01
C GLY A 376 1.71 -20.24 13.22
N ASN A 377 1.72 -20.06 11.90
CA ASN A 377 2.44 -20.95 10.99
C ASN A 377 3.96 -20.78 11.05
N LEU A 378 4.50 -19.58 11.30
CA LEU A 378 5.96 -19.37 11.39
C LEU A 378 6.62 -20.13 12.55
N ALA A 379 5.98 -20.14 13.72
CA ALA A 379 6.47 -20.92 14.86
C ALA A 379 6.45 -22.42 14.56
N LEU A 380 5.37 -22.91 13.92
CA LEU A 380 5.27 -24.29 13.49
C LEU A 380 6.28 -24.64 12.39
N ALA A 381 6.52 -23.72 11.45
CA ALA A 381 7.51 -23.87 10.38
C ALA A 381 8.91 -24.03 10.97
N CYS A 382 9.30 -23.19 11.94
CA CYS A 382 10.60 -23.30 12.63
C CYS A 382 10.76 -24.69 13.25
N ARG A 383 9.77 -25.10 14.06
CA ARG A 383 9.78 -26.41 14.74
C ARG A 383 9.82 -27.59 13.76
N MET A 384 9.12 -27.46 12.63
CA MET A 384 9.08 -28.46 11.56
C MET A 384 10.42 -28.57 10.84
N GLN A 385 11.08 -27.46 10.52
CA GLN A 385 12.41 -27.44 9.93
C GLN A 385 13.44 -28.05 10.89
N GLU A 386 13.40 -27.70 12.18
CA GLU A 386 14.30 -28.27 13.20
C GLU A 386 14.16 -29.79 13.30
N GLN A 387 12.93 -30.31 13.18
CA GLN A 387 12.67 -31.74 13.30
C GLN A 387 13.02 -32.52 12.03
N THR A 388 12.70 -31.97 10.85
CA THR A 388 12.74 -32.72 9.59
C THR A 388 13.92 -32.33 8.69
N GLY A 389 14.51 -31.15 8.88
CA GLY A 389 15.48 -30.56 7.95
C GLY A 389 14.90 -30.19 6.58
N VAL A 390 13.59 -30.40 6.35
CA VAL A 390 12.93 -30.07 5.08
C VAL A 390 12.64 -28.56 5.06
N PRO A 391 12.98 -27.84 3.98
CA PRO A 391 12.61 -26.43 3.85
C PRO A 391 11.09 -26.23 3.93
N VAL A 392 10.67 -25.21 4.68
CA VAL A 392 9.25 -24.82 4.77
C VAL A 392 9.01 -23.55 3.96
N ILE A 393 7.90 -23.53 3.21
CA ILE A 393 7.34 -22.36 2.54
C ILE A 393 6.19 -21.84 3.42
N ALA A 394 6.45 -20.79 4.19
CA ALA A 394 5.41 -20.19 5.03
C ALA A 394 4.56 -19.22 4.23
N HIS A 395 3.24 -19.38 4.26
CA HIS A 395 2.33 -18.39 3.69
C HIS A 395 2.24 -17.19 4.62
N VAL A 396 2.18 -15.99 4.04
CA VAL A 396 2.03 -14.75 4.81
C VAL A 396 0.82 -14.01 4.26
N THR A 397 -0.20 -13.84 5.10
CA THR A 397 -1.47 -13.21 4.74
C THR A 397 -1.51 -11.73 5.14
N CYS A 398 -1.82 -10.86 4.18
CA CYS A 398 -1.90 -9.41 4.44
C CYS A 398 -3.17 -9.00 5.22
N ARG A 399 -4.17 -9.89 5.27
CA ARG A 399 -5.43 -9.70 6.00
C ARG A 399 -5.25 -9.55 7.50
N ASP A 400 -4.34 -10.35 8.08
CA ASP A 400 -4.33 -10.65 9.52
C ASP A 400 -3.55 -9.62 10.33
N ARG A 401 -2.65 -8.85 9.69
CA ARG A 401 -1.73 -7.93 10.37
C ARG A 401 -1.57 -6.60 9.63
N ASN A 402 -1.31 -5.54 10.39
CA ASN A 402 -0.98 -4.22 9.85
C ASN A 402 0.46 -4.19 9.33
N LEU A 403 0.83 -3.08 8.68
CA LEU A 403 2.15 -2.93 8.07
C LEU A 403 3.31 -3.16 9.06
N ILE A 404 3.18 -2.63 10.28
CA ILE A 404 4.21 -2.77 11.34
C ILE A 404 4.33 -4.24 11.77
N GLY A 405 3.19 -4.92 11.95
CA GLY A 405 3.13 -6.32 12.33
C GLY A 405 3.74 -7.23 11.26
N LEU A 406 3.39 -7.02 9.99
CA LEU A 406 4.00 -7.74 8.87
C LEU A 406 5.51 -7.53 8.82
N HIS A 407 5.97 -6.29 8.92
CA HIS A 407 7.39 -5.99 8.86
C HIS A 407 8.20 -6.66 9.97
N SER A 408 7.76 -6.52 11.22
CA SER A 408 8.43 -7.10 12.39
C SER A 408 8.39 -8.63 12.38
N GLU A 409 7.28 -9.22 11.95
CA GLU A 409 7.13 -10.67 11.83
C GLU A 409 8.07 -11.24 10.76
N MET A 410 8.26 -10.56 9.63
CA MET A 410 9.19 -11.02 8.60
C MET A 410 10.64 -10.96 9.08
N MET A 411 11.03 -9.92 9.83
CA MET A 411 12.35 -9.91 10.49
C MET A 411 12.49 -11.10 11.46
N GLY A 412 11.43 -11.43 12.21
CA GLY A 412 11.37 -12.61 13.06
C GLY A 412 11.47 -13.93 12.28
N ALA A 413 10.81 -14.04 11.12
CA ALA A 413 10.90 -15.21 10.24
C ALA A 413 12.34 -15.44 9.77
N HIS A 414 13.06 -14.37 9.41
CA HIS A 414 14.47 -14.46 9.06
C HIS A 414 15.32 -14.96 10.24
N LEU A 415 15.09 -14.43 11.44
CA LEU A 415 15.76 -14.87 12.66
C LEU A 415 15.55 -16.38 12.93
N LEU A 416 14.33 -16.87 12.71
CA LEU A 416 13.96 -18.28 12.89
C LEU A 416 14.48 -19.21 11.77
N GLY A 417 15.28 -18.72 10.84
CA GLY A 417 15.80 -19.52 9.73
C GLY A 417 14.75 -19.86 8.66
N ILE A 418 13.59 -19.20 8.67
CA ILE A 418 12.61 -19.32 7.58
C ILE A 418 13.13 -18.52 6.40
N ARG A 419 13.21 -19.17 5.24
CA ARG A 419 13.78 -18.57 4.02
C ARG A 419 12.82 -18.59 2.85
N ASN A 420 11.75 -19.38 2.87
CA ASN A 420 10.82 -19.46 1.75
C ASN A 420 9.46 -18.91 2.21
N LEU A 421 8.97 -17.89 1.52
CA LEU A 421 7.72 -17.20 1.88
C LEU A 421 6.80 -17.15 0.67
N LEU A 422 5.51 -17.41 0.87
CA LEU A 422 4.47 -17.21 -0.14
C LEU A 422 3.64 -15.98 0.23
N ALA A 423 3.70 -14.94 -0.59
CA ALA A 423 2.92 -13.71 -0.37
C ALA A 423 1.47 -13.90 -0.82
N VAL A 424 0.53 -13.76 0.13
CA VAL A 424 -0.90 -13.96 -0.10
C VAL A 424 -1.68 -12.74 0.43
N THR A 425 -2.63 -12.22 -0.35
CA THR A 425 -3.50 -11.14 0.14
C THR A 425 -4.35 -11.63 1.32
N GLY A 426 -4.94 -12.82 1.20
CA GLY A 426 -5.76 -13.48 2.21
C GLY A 426 -7.26 -13.37 1.93
N ASP A 427 -8.02 -14.39 2.31
CA ASP A 427 -9.48 -14.45 2.13
C ASP A 427 -10.20 -13.51 3.10
N PRO A 428 -11.19 -12.69 2.71
CA PRO A 428 -11.87 -11.77 3.62
C PRO A 428 -12.37 -12.43 4.92
N VAL A 429 -12.30 -11.69 6.05
CA VAL A 429 -12.71 -12.20 7.38
C VAL A 429 -14.18 -12.64 7.42
N SER A 430 -15.03 -12.08 6.56
CA SER A 430 -16.45 -12.46 6.41
C SER A 430 -16.67 -13.92 6.00
N LEU A 431 -15.63 -14.60 5.50
CA LEU A 431 -15.66 -16.05 5.19
C LEU A 431 -15.33 -16.92 6.41
N GLY A 432 -14.78 -16.32 7.46
CA GLY A 432 -14.54 -16.93 8.76
C GLY A 432 -15.78 -16.92 9.67
N GLY A 433 -15.68 -17.62 10.80
CA GLY A 433 -16.76 -17.69 11.80
C GLY A 433 -16.66 -16.63 12.91
N GLU A 434 -15.63 -15.78 12.89
CA GLU A 434 -15.26 -14.93 14.02
C GLU A 434 -15.93 -13.56 13.93
N ALA A 435 -17.04 -13.39 14.64
CA ALA A 435 -17.75 -12.13 14.73
C ALA A 435 -16.87 -11.05 15.40
N GLY A 436 -16.63 -9.93 14.72
CA GLY A 436 -15.96 -8.75 15.26
C GLY A 436 -14.48 -8.58 14.90
N ALA A 437 -13.87 -9.54 14.20
CA ALA A 437 -12.50 -9.36 13.68
C ALA A 437 -12.48 -8.42 12.46
N SER A 438 -11.52 -7.49 12.44
CA SER A 438 -11.30 -6.58 11.30
C SER A 438 -10.41 -7.24 10.23
N SER A 439 -10.62 -6.85 8.98
CA SER A 439 -9.65 -7.13 7.92
C SER A 439 -8.69 -5.95 7.81
N VAL A 440 -7.38 -6.18 7.97
CA VAL A 440 -6.40 -5.08 8.07
C VAL A 440 -6.00 -4.57 6.69
N PHE A 441 -5.44 -5.43 5.84
CA PHE A 441 -5.11 -5.12 4.43
C PHE A 441 -4.35 -3.81 4.21
N ASP A 442 -3.46 -3.44 5.14
CA ASP A 442 -2.52 -2.32 4.93
C ASP A 442 -1.65 -2.56 3.67
N LEU A 443 -1.39 -3.83 3.35
CA LEU A 443 -0.78 -4.27 2.10
C LEU A 443 -1.67 -5.30 1.39
N ASN A 444 -1.41 -5.50 0.11
CA ASN A 444 -1.86 -6.67 -0.64
C ASN A 444 -0.64 -7.55 -0.99
N SER A 445 -0.84 -8.69 -1.67
CA SER A 445 0.27 -9.58 -2.04
C SER A 445 1.40 -8.94 -2.87
N ILE A 446 1.14 -7.87 -3.63
CA ILE A 446 2.21 -7.14 -4.36
C ILE A 446 2.98 -6.28 -3.37
N GLY A 447 2.30 -5.49 -2.54
CA GLY A 447 2.96 -4.67 -1.52
C GLY A 447 3.75 -5.49 -0.48
N LEU A 448 3.29 -6.70 -0.17
CA LEU A 448 4.05 -7.63 0.67
C LEU A 448 5.31 -8.14 -0.03
N LEU A 449 5.27 -8.41 -1.34
CA LEU A 449 6.47 -8.77 -2.10
C LEU A 449 7.47 -7.61 -2.13
N GLU A 450 7.01 -6.37 -2.29
CA GLU A 450 7.86 -5.17 -2.22
C GLU A 450 8.53 -5.04 -0.86
N LEU A 451 7.79 -5.26 0.24
CA LEU A 451 8.34 -5.28 1.60
C LEU A 451 9.41 -6.35 1.77
N LEU A 452 9.15 -7.57 1.29
CA LEU A 452 10.08 -8.69 1.41
C LEU A 452 11.34 -8.49 0.56
N THR A 453 11.20 -7.89 -0.62
CA THR A 453 12.31 -7.50 -1.49
C THR A 453 13.16 -6.42 -0.83
N ALA A 454 12.54 -5.40 -0.22
CA ALA A 454 13.24 -4.38 0.54
C ALA A 454 14.08 -4.99 1.67
N LEU A 455 13.50 -5.93 2.45
CA LEU A 455 14.25 -6.64 3.50
C LEU A 455 15.45 -7.42 2.94
N ASN A 456 15.31 -8.04 1.78
CA ASN A 456 16.41 -8.74 1.10
C ASN A 456 17.51 -7.78 0.60
N GLU A 457 17.17 -6.53 0.35
CA GLU A 457 18.10 -5.46 -0.01
C GLU A 457 18.74 -4.81 1.23
N GLY A 458 18.32 -5.20 2.44
CA GLY A 458 18.83 -4.64 3.69
C GLY A 458 18.22 -3.31 4.07
N ILE A 459 17.00 -3.03 3.59
CA ILE A 459 16.24 -1.83 3.93
C ILE A 459 14.83 -2.21 4.40
N ASN A 460 14.18 -1.35 5.17
CA ASN A 460 12.76 -1.51 5.45
C ASN A 460 11.91 -1.06 4.23
N LEU A 461 10.59 -1.30 4.25
CA LEU A 461 9.69 -0.84 3.17
C LEU A 461 9.76 0.70 2.96
N PHE A 462 10.13 1.44 4.01
CA PHE A 462 10.34 2.89 3.97
C PHE A 462 11.77 3.28 3.59
N GLY A 463 12.55 2.34 3.06
CA GLY A 463 13.93 2.49 2.58
C GLY A 463 14.95 3.04 3.59
N THR A 464 14.67 2.91 4.87
CA THR A 464 15.67 3.06 5.93
C THR A 464 16.57 1.84 5.93
N GLU A 465 17.89 2.06 6.01
CA GLU A 465 18.86 0.97 6.11
C GLU A 465 18.67 0.16 7.39
N LEU A 466 18.79 -1.16 7.25
CA LEU A 466 18.77 -2.12 8.35
C LEU A 466 20.19 -2.64 8.60
N GLU A 467 20.47 -3.05 9.83
CA GLU A 467 21.68 -3.79 10.15
C GLU A 467 21.58 -5.21 9.60
N GLY A 468 22.02 -5.39 8.35
CA GLY A 468 21.97 -6.65 7.63
C GLY A 468 20.79 -6.74 6.66
N ARG A 469 20.62 -7.91 6.05
CA ARG A 469 19.58 -8.18 5.05
C ARG A 469 18.98 -9.56 5.25
N SER A 470 17.74 -9.74 4.82
CA SER A 470 17.15 -11.07 4.74
C SER A 470 17.65 -11.84 3.52
N GLU A 471 17.31 -13.13 3.48
CA GLU A 471 17.69 -14.05 2.40
C GLU A 471 16.47 -14.86 1.96
N PHE A 472 15.34 -14.18 1.77
CA PHE A 472 14.09 -14.82 1.42
C PHE A 472 14.03 -15.18 -0.07
N LEU A 473 13.57 -16.40 -0.35
CA LEU A 473 13.04 -16.81 -1.64
C LEU A 473 11.53 -16.56 -1.66
N LEU A 474 11.11 -15.66 -2.55
CA LEU A 474 9.75 -15.10 -2.56
C LEU A 474 8.85 -15.81 -3.55
N GLY A 475 7.69 -16.25 -3.07
CA GLY A 475 6.66 -16.92 -3.86
C GLY A 475 5.42 -16.06 -4.05
N ALA A 476 4.76 -16.21 -5.18
CA ALA A 476 3.47 -15.60 -5.49
C ALA A 476 2.36 -16.64 -5.64
N ALA A 477 1.19 -16.36 -5.07
CA ALA A 477 -0.02 -17.14 -5.39
C ALA A 477 -0.61 -16.74 -6.75
N PHE A 478 -1.05 -17.71 -7.54
CA PHE A 478 -1.69 -17.51 -8.85
C PHE A 478 -3.01 -18.29 -8.96
N ASN A 479 -4.07 -17.68 -9.48
CA ASN A 479 -5.34 -18.36 -9.69
C ASN A 479 -5.62 -18.58 -11.19
N PRO A 480 -5.53 -19.83 -11.69
CA PRO A 480 -5.81 -20.14 -13.08
C PRO A 480 -7.32 -20.31 -13.39
N ASN A 481 -8.20 -20.34 -12.39
CA ASN A 481 -9.62 -20.70 -12.55
C ASN A 481 -10.54 -19.52 -12.88
N VAL A 482 -9.99 -18.42 -13.40
CA VAL A 482 -10.77 -17.23 -13.76
C VAL A 482 -11.25 -17.28 -15.22
N ARG A 483 -12.37 -16.61 -15.53
CA ARG A 483 -12.88 -16.52 -16.92
C ARG A 483 -11.87 -15.90 -17.89
N HIS A 484 -11.16 -14.86 -17.46
CA HIS A 484 -10.17 -14.13 -18.26
C HIS A 484 -8.79 -14.21 -17.60
N MET A 485 -8.01 -15.24 -17.96
CA MET A 485 -6.69 -15.50 -17.40
C MET A 485 -5.68 -14.39 -17.70
N ASP A 486 -5.84 -13.64 -18.80
CA ASP A 486 -4.93 -12.54 -19.18
C ASP A 486 -4.81 -11.45 -18.09
N GLY A 487 -5.92 -11.18 -17.37
CA GLY A 487 -5.90 -10.25 -16.25
C GLY A 487 -5.08 -10.77 -15.06
N GLN A 488 -5.09 -12.09 -14.82
CA GLN A 488 -4.26 -12.72 -13.79
C GLN A 488 -2.80 -12.78 -14.20
N ILE A 489 -2.50 -12.96 -15.49
CA ILE A 489 -1.13 -12.88 -16.02
C ILE A 489 -0.54 -11.48 -15.79
N ARG A 490 -1.27 -10.42 -16.13
CA ARG A 490 -0.82 -9.04 -15.83
C ARG A 490 -0.58 -8.79 -14.34
N ARG A 491 -1.39 -9.38 -13.46
CA ARG A 491 -1.17 -9.32 -12.00
C ARG A 491 0.06 -10.11 -11.59
N LEU A 492 0.31 -11.27 -12.21
CA LEU A 492 1.49 -12.08 -11.97
C LEU A 492 2.77 -11.36 -12.42
N GLU A 493 2.78 -10.71 -13.59
CA GLU A 493 3.89 -9.87 -14.05
C GLU A 493 4.25 -8.79 -13.03
N LYS A 494 3.25 -8.11 -12.46
CA LYS A 494 3.46 -7.14 -11.36
C LYS A 494 4.07 -7.78 -10.12
N LYS A 495 3.65 -9.00 -9.75
CA LYS A 495 4.24 -9.75 -8.62
C LYS A 495 5.69 -10.16 -8.90
N ILE A 496 6.02 -10.54 -10.13
CA ILE A 496 7.39 -10.86 -10.56
C ILE A 496 8.27 -9.61 -10.45
N ALA A 497 7.79 -8.48 -10.98
CA ALA A 497 8.46 -7.19 -10.87
C ALA A 497 8.68 -6.76 -9.40
N ALA A 498 7.72 -7.05 -8.52
CA ALA A 498 7.81 -6.79 -7.08
C ALA A 498 8.75 -7.76 -6.32
N GLY A 499 9.30 -8.79 -6.98
CA GLY A 499 10.33 -9.65 -6.41
C GLY A 499 9.98 -11.14 -6.32
N ALA A 500 8.82 -11.59 -6.78
CA ALA A 500 8.52 -13.02 -6.82
C ALA A 500 9.55 -13.80 -7.67
N ARG A 501 9.88 -15.01 -7.23
CA ARG A 501 10.87 -15.92 -7.83
C ARG A 501 10.32 -17.33 -8.05
N PHE A 502 9.15 -17.64 -7.52
CA PHE A 502 8.37 -18.82 -7.89
C PHE A 502 6.87 -18.55 -7.72
N VAL A 503 6.06 -19.45 -8.26
CA VAL A 503 4.60 -19.36 -8.21
C VAL A 503 4.02 -20.66 -7.66
N GLN A 504 3.05 -20.56 -6.75
CA GLN A 504 2.15 -21.67 -6.42
C GLN A 504 0.75 -21.34 -6.94
N THR A 505 0.19 -22.25 -7.72
CA THR A 505 -1.15 -22.04 -8.30
C THR A 505 -2.23 -22.58 -7.37
N GLN A 506 -3.43 -22.00 -7.44
CA GLN A 506 -4.62 -22.69 -6.97
C GLN A 506 -4.83 -24.01 -7.75
N PRO A 507 -5.59 -24.98 -7.20
CA PRO A 507 -5.78 -26.28 -7.83
C PRO A 507 -6.36 -26.18 -9.24
N VAL A 508 -5.83 -27.00 -10.15
CA VAL A 508 -6.33 -27.16 -11.52
C VAL A 508 -7.12 -28.47 -11.61
N TYR A 509 -8.26 -28.45 -12.31
CA TYR A 509 -9.13 -29.62 -12.51
C TYR A 509 -9.44 -29.92 -13.99
N SER A 510 -8.84 -29.21 -14.95
CA SER A 510 -9.03 -29.48 -16.38
C SER A 510 -7.73 -29.41 -17.17
N HIS A 511 -7.64 -30.22 -18.22
CA HIS A 511 -6.51 -30.20 -19.15
C HIS A 511 -6.44 -28.85 -19.89
N GLU A 512 -7.61 -28.30 -20.26
CA GLU A 512 -7.68 -27.00 -20.95
C GLU A 512 -7.09 -25.86 -20.11
N ILE A 513 -7.43 -25.80 -18.81
CA ILE A 513 -6.89 -24.77 -17.91
C ILE A 513 -5.40 -24.98 -17.71
N LEU A 514 -4.95 -26.24 -17.56
CA LEU A 514 -3.52 -26.57 -17.45
C LEU A 514 -2.76 -26.10 -18.70
N ASP A 515 -3.23 -26.45 -19.90
CA ASP A 515 -2.59 -26.10 -21.16
C ASP A 515 -2.53 -24.60 -21.39
N LYS A 516 -3.64 -23.91 -21.13
CA LYS A 516 -3.72 -22.45 -21.24
C LYS A 516 -2.80 -21.76 -20.25
N MET A 517 -2.79 -22.20 -19.00
CA MET A 517 -1.92 -21.65 -17.96
C MET A 517 -0.45 -21.81 -18.36
N LEU A 518 -0.02 -23.02 -18.72
CA LEU A 518 1.37 -23.28 -19.11
C LEU A 518 1.79 -22.39 -20.29
N THR A 519 0.94 -22.28 -21.32
CA THR A 519 1.20 -21.43 -22.49
C THR A 519 1.36 -19.95 -22.13
N LEU A 520 0.51 -19.44 -21.23
CA LEU A 520 0.53 -18.03 -20.84
C LEU A 520 1.63 -17.69 -19.83
N THR A 521 2.08 -18.67 -19.04
CA THR A 521 3.16 -18.46 -18.06
C THR A 521 4.55 -18.74 -18.60
N ASP A 522 4.69 -19.49 -19.70
CA ASP A 522 5.97 -19.85 -20.31
C ASP A 522 6.87 -18.62 -20.61
N PRO A 523 6.36 -17.52 -21.20
CA PRO A 523 7.18 -16.33 -21.48
C PRO A 523 7.67 -15.58 -20.23
N LEU A 524 7.13 -15.89 -19.04
CA LEU A 524 7.50 -15.23 -17.79
C LEU A 524 8.78 -15.80 -17.17
N GLU A 525 9.26 -16.96 -17.66
CA GLU A 525 10.48 -17.66 -17.23
C GLU A 525 10.58 -17.88 -15.70
N ILE A 526 9.45 -17.91 -15.00
CA ILE A 526 9.37 -18.11 -13.55
C ILE A 526 8.96 -19.57 -13.23
N PRO A 527 9.58 -20.23 -12.23
CA PRO A 527 9.12 -21.52 -11.75
C PRO A 527 7.65 -21.53 -11.31
N VAL A 528 6.80 -22.32 -11.99
CA VAL A 528 5.38 -22.49 -11.65
C VAL A 528 5.12 -23.88 -11.08
N LEU A 529 4.78 -23.94 -9.79
CA LEU A 529 4.36 -25.14 -9.09
C LEU A 529 2.85 -25.32 -9.24
N VAL A 530 2.45 -26.31 -10.05
CA VAL A 530 1.05 -26.53 -10.41
C VAL A 530 0.30 -27.20 -9.26
N GLY A 531 -0.77 -26.53 -8.81
CA GLY A 531 -1.64 -26.95 -7.73
C GLY A 531 -2.49 -28.17 -8.08
N ILE A 532 -2.42 -29.21 -7.25
CA ILE A 532 -3.28 -30.40 -7.30
C ILE A 532 -3.89 -30.64 -5.92
N LEU A 533 -5.23 -30.62 -5.86
CA LEU A 533 -6.00 -30.93 -4.66
C LEU A 533 -6.89 -32.14 -4.96
N PRO A 534 -6.55 -33.34 -4.45
CA PRO A 534 -7.34 -34.53 -4.70
C PRO A 534 -8.75 -34.40 -4.11
N LEU A 535 -9.76 -34.84 -4.86
CA LEU A 535 -11.13 -34.93 -4.36
C LEU A 535 -11.30 -36.21 -3.54
N VAL A 536 -12.16 -36.19 -2.52
CA VAL A 536 -12.41 -37.38 -1.67
C VAL A 536 -13.86 -37.86 -1.65
N SER A 537 -14.79 -37.05 -2.15
CA SER A 537 -16.21 -37.40 -2.27
C SER A 537 -16.97 -36.36 -3.10
N GLU A 538 -18.20 -36.69 -3.51
CA GLU A 538 -19.15 -35.73 -4.10
C GLU A 538 -19.31 -34.48 -3.23
N ARG A 539 -19.56 -34.68 -1.92
CA ARG A 539 -19.76 -33.56 -0.98
C ARG A 539 -18.54 -32.63 -0.93
N ASN A 540 -17.35 -33.19 -0.98
CA ASN A 540 -16.12 -32.39 -1.00
C ASN A 540 -15.97 -31.63 -2.33
N ALA A 541 -16.24 -32.27 -3.46
CA ALA A 541 -16.22 -31.62 -4.77
C ALA A 541 -17.21 -30.44 -4.85
N GLU A 542 -18.45 -30.66 -4.38
CA GLU A 542 -19.49 -29.62 -4.35
C GLU A 542 -19.15 -28.48 -3.38
N PHE A 543 -18.59 -28.78 -2.21
CA PHE A 543 -18.11 -27.75 -1.28
C PHE A 543 -17.03 -26.88 -1.92
N LEU A 544 -16.03 -27.49 -2.56
CA LEU A 544 -14.94 -26.75 -3.20
C LEU A 544 -15.46 -25.86 -4.34
N HIS A 545 -16.41 -26.35 -5.14
CA HIS A 545 -16.96 -25.60 -6.27
C HIS A 545 -17.82 -24.41 -5.83
N ASN A 546 -18.64 -24.57 -4.79
CA ASN A 546 -19.66 -23.59 -4.43
C ASN A 546 -19.26 -22.67 -3.26
N GLU A 547 -18.39 -23.13 -2.35
CA GLU A 547 -18.10 -22.43 -1.09
C GLU A 547 -16.66 -21.92 -0.98
N VAL A 548 -15.73 -22.39 -1.83
CA VAL A 548 -14.31 -21.97 -1.77
C VAL A 548 -13.99 -20.97 -2.88
N PRO A 549 -13.72 -19.69 -2.54
CA PRO A 549 -13.39 -18.68 -3.53
C PRO A 549 -12.19 -19.07 -4.39
N GLY A 550 -12.33 -18.89 -5.70
CA GLY A 550 -11.26 -19.16 -6.67
C GLY A 550 -11.15 -20.61 -7.13
N ILE A 551 -11.90 -21.55 -6.55
CA ILE A 551 -11.95 -22.93 -7.02
C ILE A 551 -13.23 -23.13 -7.85
N SER A 552 -13.06 -23.59 -9.10
CA SER A 552 -14.18 -23.98 -9.95
C SER A 552 -13.88 -25.34 -10.58
N LEU A 553 -14.77 -26.31 -10.37
CA LEU A 553 -14.62 -27.65 -10.94
C LEU A 553 -15.41 -27.72 -12.25
N PRO A 554 -14.84 -28.30 -13.32
CA PRO A 554 -15.57 -28.60 -14.54
C PRO A 554 -16.75 -29.54 -14.27
N ASP A 555 -17.83 -29.39 -15.05
CA ASP A 555 -19.02 -30.23 -14.92
C ASP A 555 -18.72 -31.73 -15.10
N GLU A 556 -17.77 -32.07 -15.97
CA GLU A 556 -17.31 -33.45 -16.19
C GLU A 556 -16.70 -34.05 -14.90
N VAL A 557 -15.87 -33.28 -14.19
CA VAL A 557 -15.25 -33.70 -12.92
C VAL A 557 -16.32 -33.87 -11.85
N ARG A 558 -17.27 -32.93 -11.74
CA ARG A 558 -18.39 -33.02 -10.79
C ARG A 558 -19.28 -34.23 -11.09
N LYS A 559 -19.53 -34.52 -12.37
CA LYS A 559 -20.31 -35.69 -12.81
C LYS A 559 -19.61 -37.00 -12.45
N ARG A 560 -18.28 -37.10 -12.61
CA ARG A 560 -17.49 -38.27 -12.19
C ARG A 560 -17.56 -38.50 -10.68
N MET A 561 -17.55 -37.43 -9.90
CA MET A 561 -17.62 -37.52 -8.44
C MET A 561 -19.03 -37.81 -7.88
N ARG A 562 -20.08 -37.70 -8.71
CA ARG A 562 -21.48 -37.82 -8.28
C ARG A 562 -21.77 -39.17 -7.62
N GLY A 563 -22.36 -39.16 -6.44
CA GLY A 563 -22.67 -40.36 -5.66
C GLY A 563 -21.48 -41.00 -4.94
N LEU A 564 -20.23 -40.63 -5.25
CA LEU A 564 -19.04 -41.29 -4.70
C LEU A 564 -18.70 -40.82 -3.28
N ARG A 565 -18.33 -41.79 -2.42
CA ARG A 565 -17.98 -41.59 -1.01
C ARG A 565 -16.89 -42.57 -0.58
N GLY A 566 -16.29 -42.34 0.59
CA GLY A 566 -15.33 -43.28 1.19
C GLY A 566 -14.14 -43.59 0.27
N GLU A 567 -13.79 -44.87 0.16
CA GLU A 567 -12.67 -45.33 -0.66
C GLU A 567 -12.90 -45.14 -2.17
N GLU A 568 -14.14 -45.26 -2.65
CA GLU A 568 -14.46 -45.07 -4.06
C GLU A 568 -14.24 -43.61 -4.48
N GLY A 569 -14.70 -42.66 -3.65
CA GLY A 569 -14.46 -41.24 -3.87
C GLY A 569 -12.97 -40.87 -3.83
N ILE A 570 -12.20 -41.48 -2.93
CA ILE A 570 -10.74 -41.28 -2.87
C ILE A 570 -10.06 -41.83 -4.12
N ARG A 571 -10.44 -43.04 -4.56
CA ARG A 571 -9.86 -43.70 -5.74
C ARG A 571 -10.12 -42.87 -7.00
N GLU A 572 -11.35 -42.40 -7.19
CA GLU A 572 -11.71 -41.57 -8.33
C GLU A 572 -11.00 -40.21 -8.29
N GLY A 573 -10.95 -39.55 -7.14
CA GLY A 573 -10.24 -38.27 -7.01
C GLY A 573 -8.73 -38.38 -7.25
N LEU A 574 -8.10 -39.49 -6.86
CA LEU A 574 -6.72 -39.79 -7.22
C LEU A 574 -6.57 -40.07 -8.72
N ALA A 575 -7.51 -40.77 -9.36
CA ALA A 575 -7.49 -41.00 -10.80
C ALA A 575 -7.55 -39.67 -11.58
N ILE A 576 -8.48 -38.77 -11.22
CA ILE A 576 -8.58 -37.41 -11.80
C ILE A 576 -7.28 -36.63 -11.63
N SER A 577 -6.67 -36.70 -10.44
CA SER A 577 -5.40 -36.03 -10.16
C SER A 577 -4.25 -36.63 -10.96
N GLY A 578 -4.19 -37.95 -11.10
CA GLY A 578 -3.18 -38.68 -11.87
C GLY A 578 -3.27 -38.39 -13.37
N GLU A 579 -4.48 -38.24 -13.91
CA GLU A 579 -4.71 -37.81 -15.31
C GLU A 579 -4.10 -36.42 -15.58
N LEU A 580 -4.28 -35.46 -14.66
CA LEU A 580 -3.67 -34.14 -14.76
C LEU A 580 -2.13 -34.19 -14.64
N VAL A 581 -1.62 -35.01 -13.71
CA VAL A 581 -0.19 -35.23 -13.55
C VAL A 581 0.42 -35.83 -14.82
N ALA A 582 -0.27 -36.78 -15.45
CA ALA A 582 0.13 -37.37 -16.72
C ALA A 582 0.09 -36.35 -17.87
N ALA A 583 -0.96 -35.50 -17.94
CA ALA A 583 -1.08 -34.44 -18.95
C ALA A 583 0.02 -33.37 -18.83
N GLY A 584 0.51 -33.11 -17.61
CA GLY A 584 1.61 -32.19 -17.33
C GLY A 584 3.01 -32.78 -17.56
N ARG A 585 3.15 -34.07 -17.91
CA ARG A 585 4.44 -34.74 -18.05
C ARG A 585 5.33 -34.05 -19.08
N GLY A 586 6.59 -33.80 -18.70
CA GLY A 586 7.58 -33.11 -19.54
C GLY A 586 7.34 -31.59 -19.73
N ARG A 587 6.21 -31.07 -19.24
CA ARG A 587 5.81 -29.66 -19.40
C ARG A 587 5.73 -28.91 -18.07
N VAL A 588 5.47 -29.63 -16.98
CA VAL A 588 5.37 -29.08 -15.62
C VAL A 588 6.68 -29.31 -14.87
N GLY A 589 7.38 -28.22 -14.55
CA GLY A 589 8.65 -28.25 -13.80
C GLY A 589 8.50 -28.53 -12.31
N GLY A 590 7.29 -28.38 -11.76
CA GLY A 590 7.01 -28.78 -10.38
C GLY A 590 5.54 -28.75 -9.99
N TRP A 591 5.25 -29.41 -8.88
CA TRP A 591 3.91 -29.72 -8.41
C TRP A 591 3.70 -29.21 -6.98
N TYR A 592 2.52 -28.69 -6.73
CA TYR A 592 2.05 -28.25 -5.42
C TYR A 592 0.86 -29.07 -4.97
N LEU A 593 1.07 -30.03 -4.07
CA LEU A 593 0.04 -30.97 -3.64
C LEU A 593 -0.66 -30.50 -2.37
N MET A 594 -1.99 -30.44 -2.39
CA MET A 594 -2.83 -29.99 -1.28
C MET A 594 -3.68 -31.17 -0.76
N PRO A 595 -3.21 -31.92 0.25
CA PRO A 595 -3.94 -33.07 0.78
C PRO A 595 -5.19 -32.61 1.56
N PRO A 596 -6.41 -32.97 1.12
CA PRO A 596 -7.64 -32.52 1.78
C PRO A 596 -7.72 -33.06 3.21
N PHE A 597 -8.15 -32.22 4.14
CA PHE A 597 -8.32 -32.55 5.57
C PHE A 597 -7.04 -33.11 6.23
N GLY A 598 -5.86 -32.76 5.71
CA GLY A 598 -4.58 -33.25 6.20
C GLY A 598 -4.34 -34.74 5.93
N LYS A 599 -5.03 -35.33 4.94
CA LYS A 599 -4.83 -36.73 4.51
C LYS A 599 -3.55 -36.88 3.69
N VAL A 600 -2.41 -36.80 4.36
CA VAL A 600 -1.07 -36.83 3.76
C VAL A 600 -0.81 -38.07 2.90
N ASP A 601 -1.45 -39.20 3.20
CA ASP A 601 -1.29 -40.42 2.40
C ASP A 601 -1.73 -40.24 0.93
N LEU A 602 -2.64 -39.29 0.64
CA LEU A 602 -3.02 -38.94 -0.73
C LEU A 602 -1.90 -38.19 -1.46
N ALA A 603 -1.23 -37.27 -0.77
CA ALA A 603 -0.05 -36.59 -1.32
C ALA A 603 1.08 -37.61 -1.59
N LEU A 604 1.32 -38.53 -0.66
CA LEU A 604 2.32 -39.60 -0.82
C LEU A 604 2.05 -40.50 -2.04
N ALA A 605 0.78 -40.78 -2.34
CA ALA A 605 0.41 -41.53 -3.54
C ALA A 605 0.76 -40.76 -4.82
N LEU A 606 0.39 -39.48 -4.90
CA LEU A 606 0.69 -38.62 -6.05
C LEU A 606 2.19 -38.35 -6.21
N MET A 607 2.94 -38.22 -5.12
CA MET A 607 4.41 -38.09 -5.17
C MET A 607 5.06 -39.26 -5.91
N LYS A 608 4.61 -40.48 -5.64
CA LYS A 608 5.11 -41.70 -6.32
C LYS A 608 4.76 -41.67 -7.81
N GLU A 609 3.55 -41.23 -8.14
CA GLU A 609 3.09 -41.13 -9.52
C GLU A 609 3.87 -40.08 -10.32
N ILE A 610 4.08 -38.89 -9.76
CA ILE A 610 4.88 -37.81 -10.38
C ILE A 610 6.28 -38.30 -10.69
N ARG A 611 6.93 -38.99 -9.75
CA ARG A 611 8.29 -39.53 -9.97
C ARG A 611 8.34 -40.61 -11.02
N ARG A 612 7.40 -41.56 -10.99
CA ARG A 612 7.31 -42.61 -12.02
C ARG A 612 7.16 -42.01 -13.42
N ASN A 613 6.38 -40.93 -13.54
CA ASN A 613 6.17 -40.21 -14.79
C ASN A 613 7.40 -39.40 -15.25
N ALA A 614 8.37 -39.14 -14.37
CA ALA A 614 9.61 -38.43 -14.69
C ALA A 614 10.75 -39.37 -15.12
N GLU A 615 10.71 -40.65 -14.70
CA GLU A 615 11.73 -41.67 -15.02
C GLU A 615 11.57 -42.31 -16.40
N HIS A 616 10.41 -42.13 -17.03
CA HIS A 616 10.08 -42.61 -18.38
C HIS A 616 9.91 -41.40 -19.30
#